data_AF-A0AAV7JR62-F1
#
_entry.id   AF-A0AAV7JR62-F1
#
_cell.length_a   1.000
_cell.length_b   1.000
_cell.length_c   1.000
_cell.angle_alpha   90.00
_cell.angle_beta   90.00
_cell.angle_gamma   90.00
#
_symmetry.space_group_name_H-M   'P 1'
#
loop_
_entity.id
_entity.type
_entity.pdbx_description
1 polymer ?
#
loop_
_entity_poly.entity_id
_entity_poly.type
_entity_poly.pdbx_seq_one_letter_code
_entity_poly.pdbx_strand_id
1 'polypeptide(L)'
;MPTRFSIDTFGMSETEITDLDMQDLVSLAKERGLTDVEVEAIKNYRRLLKVRSYGRDFRKRERLYLDRLREEKRIWQREVALLKQEIEWYKDQNSVMEVIELLDNILTIESPLILSQPQYL
;
A
#
# COMPACT_ATOMS: atom_id res chain seq x y z
N MET A 1 -18.29 -23.74 21.86
CA MET A 1 -17.00 -24.03 21.21
C MET A 1 -17.09 -23.61 19.75
N PRO A 2 -16.10 -22.93 19.15
CA PRO A 2 -16.15 -22.66 17.72
C PRO A 2 -15.85 -23.97 16.96
N THR A 3 -16.80 -24.43 16.16
CA THR A 3 -16.63 -25.57 15.26
C THR A 3 -15.48 -25.25 14.32
N ARG A 4 -14.37 -25.99 14.42
CA ARG A 4 -13.29 -25.92 13.42
C ARG A 4 -13.89 -26.38 12.09
N PHE A 5 -14.09 -25.45 11.15
CA PHE A 5 -14.26 -25.79 9.74
C PHE A 5 -12.93 -26.41 9.27
N SER A 6 -12.86 -27.75 9.15
CA SER A 6 -11.71 -28.39 8.50
C SER A 6 -11.93 -28.32 6.99
N ILE A 7 -10.87 -28.05 6.23
CA ILE A 7 -10.92 -27.99 4.76
C ILE A 7 -11.33 -29.35 4.17
N ASP A 8 -11.09 -30.44 4.91
CA ASP A 8 -11.54 -31.80 4.60
C ASP A 8 -13.07 -31.93 4.47
N THR A 9 -13.85 -30.96 5.00
CA THR A 9 -15.31 -30.98 4.95
C THR A 9 -15.86 -30.91 3.52
N PHE A 10 -15.09 -30.37 2.55
CA PHE A 10 -15.55 -30.17 1.17
C PHE A 10 -14.77 -31.00 0.13
N GLY A 11 -13.75 -31.74 0.56
CA GLY A 11 -12.87 -32.49 -0.33
C GLY A 11 -12.08 -31.63 -1.34
N MET A 12 -11.96 -30.32 -1.10
CA MET A 12 -11.28 -29.35 -1.97
C MET A 12 -10.16 -28.65 -1.19
N SER A 13 -9.03 -28.42 -1.85
CA SER A 13 -7.93 -27.60 -1.34
C SER A 13 -8.29 -26.11 -1.31
N GLU A 14 -7.62 -25.33 -0.45
CA GLU A 14 -7.81 -23.87 -0.44
C GLU A 14 -7.50 -23.24 -1.79
N THR A 15 -6.52 -23.78 -2.53
CA THR A 15 -6.14 -23.34 -3.87
C THR A 15 -7.24 -23.59 -4.91
N GLU A 16 -7.87 -24.76 -4.90
CA GLU A 16 -9.03 -25.03 -5.77
C GLU A 16 -10.17 -24.05 -5.47
N ILE A 17 -10.40 -23.76 -4.19
CA ILE A 17 -11.45 -22.83 -3.76
C ILE A 17 -11.13 -21.38 -4.16
N THR A 18 -9.87 -20.93 -4.10
CA THR A 18 -9.52 -19.54 -4.42
C THR A 18 -9.35 -19.27 -5.90
N ASP A 19 -8.81 -20.23 -6.66
CA ASP A 19 -8.23 -19.97 -7.98
C ASP A 19 -9.21 -20.25 -9.13
N LEU A 20 -10.12 -21.22 -8.97
CA LEU A 20 -11.19 -21.48 -9.93
C LEU A 20 -12.08 -20.25 -10.12
N ASP A 21 -12.75 -20.06 -11.25
CA ASP A 21 -13.80 -19.03 -11.31
C ASP A 21 -14.97 -19.38 -10.36
N MET A 22 -15.80 -18.40 -9.98
CA MET A 22 -16.97 -18.66 -9.13
C MET A 22 -17.93 -19.66 -9.78
N GLN A 23 -18.13 -19.58 -11.10
CA GLN A 23 -19.00 -20.53 -11.81
C GLN A 23 -18.41 -21.94 -11.79
N ASP A 24 -17.12 -22.08 -12.10
CA ASP A 24 -16.43 -23.36 -12.11
C ASP A 24 -16.39 -24.02 -10.72
N LEU A 25 -16.19 -23.22 -9.67
CA LEU A 25 -16.22 -23.70 -8.29
C LEU A 25 -17.60 -24.24 -7.90
N VAL A 26 -18.67 -23.56 -8.29
CA VAL A 26 -20.05 -24.02 -8.03
C VAL A 26 -20.38 -25.26 -8.84
N SER A 27 -19.98 -25.32 -10.11
CA SER A 27 -20.16 -26.50 -10.96
C SER A 27 -19.45 -27.71 -10.39
N LEU A 28 -18.16 -27.56 -10.03
CA LEU A 28 -17.36 -28.63 -9.42
C LEU A 28 -17.95 -29.09 -8.08
N ALA A 29 -18.47 -28.15 -7.27
CA ALA A 29 -19.12 -28.51 -6.00
C ALA A 29 -20.38 -29.36 -6.24
N LYS A 30 -21.22 -28.97 -7.21
CA LYS A 30 -22.41 -29.73 -7.57
C LYS A 30 -22.09 -31.10 -8.17
N GLU A 31 -21.07 -31.19 -9.03
CA GLU A 31 -20.59 -32.45 -9.61
C GLU A 31 -20.12 -33.44 -8.53
N ARG A 32 -19.58 -32.93 -7.42
CA ARG A 32 -19.17 -33.74 -6.26
C ARG A 32 -20.33 -34.07 -5.31
N GLY A 33 -21.56 -33.70 -5.66
CA GLY A 33 -22.76 -34.02 -4.88
C GLY A 33 -22.95 -33.17 -3.62
N LEU A 34 -22.27 -32.01 -3.52
CA LEU A 34 -22.48 -31.08 -2.42
C LEU A 34 -23.88 -30.47 -2.46
N THR A 35 -24.50 -30.33 -1.30
CA THR A 35 -25.80 -29.67 -1.12
C THR A 35 -25.69 -28.16 -1.34
N ASP A 36 -26.80 -27.49 -1.62
CA ASP A 36 -26.82 -26.03 -1.78
C ASP A 36 -26.29 -25.28 -0.53
N VAL A 37 -26.50 -25.84 0.66
CA VAL A 37 -25.97 -25.29 1.92
C VAL A 37 -24.45 -25.38 1.97
N GLU A 38 -23.88 -26.50 1.55
CA GLU A 38 -22.42 -26.69 1.50
C GLU A 38 -21.78 -25.86 0.40
N VAL A 39 -22.45 -25.72 -0.75
CA VAL A 39 -22.04 -24.79 -1.82
C VAL A 39 -21.97 -23.35 -1.28
N GLU A 40 -22.95 -22.92 -0.49
CA GLU A 40 -22.94 -21.59 0.12
C GLU A 40 -21.85 -21.45 1.19
N ALA A 41 -21.57 -22.51 1.95
CA ALA A 41 -20.45 -22.55 2.88
C ALA A 41 -19.10 -22.41 2.16
N ILE A 42 -18.92 -23.07 1.01
CA ILE A 42 -17.71 -22.95 0.16
C ILE A 42 -17.54 -21.52 -0.36
N LYS A 43 -18.62 -20.86 -0.83
CA LYS A 43 -18.56 -19.45 -1.27
C LYS A 43 -18.12 -18.52 -0.14
N ASN A 44 -18.69 -18.71 1.05
CA ASN A 44 -18.32 -17.92 2.23
C ASN A 44 -16.86 -18.18 2.65
N TYR A 45 -16.42 -19.43 2.59
CA TYR A 45 -15.04 -19.80 2.86
C TYR A 45 -14.07 -19.17 1.86
N ARG A 46 -14.40 -19.22 0.57
CA ARG A 46 -13.65 -18.54 -0.49
C ARG A 46 -13.52 -17.04 -0.24
N ARG A 47 -14.62 -16.39 0.15
CA ARG A 47 -14.60 -14.96 0.49
C ARG A 47 -13.64 -14.68 1.64
N LEU A 48 -13.63 -15.49 2.68
CA LEU A 48 -12.70 -15.36 3.80
C LEU A 48 -11.23 -15.50 3.35
N LEU A 49 -10.93 -16.48 2.49
CA LEU A 49 -9.59 -16.67 1.93
C LEU A 49 -9.13 -15.47 1.09
N LYS A 50 -10.00 -14.96 0.21
CA LYS A 50 -9.71 -13.76 -0.60
C LYS A 50 -9.49 -12.53 0.27
N VAL A 51 -10.33 -12.28 1.27
CA VAL A 51 -10.14 -11.18 2.24
C VAL A 51 -8.81 -11.30 2.96
N ARG A 52 -8.42 -12.51 3.37
CA ARG A 52 -7.12 -12.76 4.01
C ARG A 52 -5.97 -12.43 3.06
N SER A 53 -6.09 -12.76 1.78
CA SER A 53 -5.11 -12.37 0.75
C SER A 53 -5.05 -10.86 0.55
N TYR A 54 -6.19 -10.19 0.37
CA TYR A 54 -6.27 -8.74 0.24
C TYR A 54 -5.67 -8.02 1.46
N GLY A 55 -5.85 -8.56 2.66
CA GLY A 55 -5.21 -8.03 3.87
C GLY A 55 -3.68 -8.14 3.85
N ARG A 56 -3.11 -9.20 3.25
CA ARG A 56 -1.66 -9.31 3.03
C ARG A 56 -1.18 -8.30 1.98
N ASP A 57 -1.90 -8.18 0.87
CA ASP A 57 -1.56 -7.25 -0.21
C ASP A 57 -1.65 -5.80 0.26
N PHE A 58 -2.66 -5.47 1.07
CA PHE A 58 -2.80 -4.16 1.70
C PHE A 58 -1.59 -3.84 2.58
N ARG A 59 -1.21 -4.73 3.50
CA ARG A 59 -0.01 -4.53 4.34
C ARG A 59 1.27 -4.41 3.53
N LYS A 60 1.37 -5.12 2.40
CA LYS A 60 2.51 -4.99 1.48
C LYS A 60 2.53 -3.60 0.84
N ARG A 61 1.40 -3.10 0.34
CA ARG A 61 1.28 -1.75 -0.22
C ARG A 61 1.58 -0.66 0.82
N GLU A 62 1.04 -0.81 2.02
CA GLU A 62 1.30 0.09 3.15
C GLU A 62 2.80 0.16 3.47
N ARG A 63 3.49 -0.99 3.53
CA ARG A 63 4.94 -1.03 3.74
C ARG A 63 5.70 -0.29 2.64
N LEU A 64 5.38 -0.55 1.36
CA LEU A 64 6.02 0.12 0.23
C LEU A 64 5.79 1.63 0.25
N TYR A 65 4.60 2.07 0.66
CA TYR A 65 4.28 3.49 0.82
C TYR A 65 5.12 4.13 1.93
N LEU A 66 5.20 3.49 3.10
CA LEU A 66 6.05 3.97 4.21
C LEU A 66 7.53 4.01 3.85
N ASP A 67 8.03 3.04 3.09
CA ASP A 67 9.41 3.02 2.62
C ASP A 67 9.67 4.14 1.61
N ARG A 68 8.72 4.46 0.72
CA ARG A 68 8.80 5.64 -0.16
C ARG A 68 8.88 6.94 0.64
N LEU A 69 8.01 7.13 1.64
CA LEU A 69 8.03 8.33 2.49
C LEU A 69 9.36 8.50 3.24
N ARG A 70 9.98 7.40 3.67
CA ARG A 70 11.31 7.43 4.32
C ARG A 70 12.40 7.85 3.34
N GLU A 71 12.35 7.39 2.10
CA GLU A 71 13.31 7.80 1.08
C GLU A 71 13.13 9.28 0.72
N GLU A 72 11.89 9.73 0.52
CA GLU A 72 11.59 11.15 0.32
C GLU A 72 12.16 11.98 1.47
N LYS A 73 11.85 11.65 2.73
CA LYS A 73 12.42 12.34 3.89
C LYS A 73 13.96 12.40 3.85
N ARG A 74 14.64 11.33 3.43
CA ARG A 74 16.10 11.29 3.30
C ARG A 74 16.61 12.22 2.19
N ILE A 75 15.91 12.31 1.06
CA ILE A 75 16.22 13.25 -0.03
C ILE A 75 16.12 14.68 0.49
N TRP A 76 14.99 15.04 1.10
CA TRP A 76 14.77 16.38 1.66
C TRP A 76 15.81 16.76 2.72
N GLN A 77 16.19 15.81 3.59
CA GLN A 77 17.27 16.04 4.57
C GLN A 77 18.62 16.36 3.91
N ARG A 78 18.93 15.71 2.78
CA ARG A 78 20.15 16.00 2.00
C ARG A 78 20.07 17.38 1.34
N GLU A 79 18.96 17.70 0.71
CA GLU A 79 18.75 19.01 0.06
C GLU A 79 18.86 20.16 1.07
N VAL A 80 18.22 20.03 2.24
CA VAL A 80 18.35 21.02 3.32
C VAL A 80 19.80 21.15 3.82
N ALA A 81 20.55 20.05 3.88
CA ALA A 81 21.95 20.09 4.28
C ALA A 81 22.82 20.83 3.25
N LEU A 82 22.59 20.61 1.95
CA LEU A 82 23.27 21.31 0.86
C LEU A 82 22.94 22.80 0.88
N LEU A 83 21.66 23.16 0.97
CA LEU A 83 21.22 24.57 1.06
C LEU A 83 21.85 25.29 2.25
N LYS A 84 21.98 24.61 3.40
CA LYS A 84 22.67 25.19 4.57
C LYS A 84 24.15 25.45 4.30
N GLN A 85 24.83 24.54 3.60
CA GLN A 85 26.23 24.73 3.21
C GLN A 85 26.38 25.87 2.22
N GLU A 86 25.49 25.95 1.23
CA GLU A 86 25.46 27.06 0.26
C GLU A 86 25.23 28.40 0.97
N ILE A 87 24.23 28.51 1.85
CA ILE A 87 23.97 29.73 2.62
C ILE A 87 25.20 30.14 3.45
N GLU A 88 25.87 29.20 4.11
CA GLU A 88 27.06 29.50 4.90
C GLU A 88 28.21 30.01 4.02
N TRP A 89 28.45 29.34 2.89
CA TRP A 89 29.42 29.80 1.89
C TRP A 89 29.09 31.19 1.35
N TYR A 90 27.82 31.47 1.06
CA TYR A 90 27.37 32.78 0.57
C TYR A 90 27.56 33.88 1.64
N LYS A 91 27.29 33.59 2.92
CA LYS A 91 27.54 34.52 4.03
C LYS A 91 29.03 34.88 4.18
N ASP A 92 29.91 33.92 3.93
CA ASP A 92 31.36 34.16 4.00
C ASP A 92 31.88 35.02 2.84
N GLN A 93 31.17 35.06 1.71
CA GLN A 93 31.60 35.77 0.50
C GLN A 93 30.88 37.10 0.21
N ASN A 94 29.70 37.34 0.78
CA ASN A 94 28.82 38.45 0.37
C ASN A 94 28.35 39.28 1.55
N SER A 95 27.89 40.51 1.29
CA SER A 95 27.33 41.36 2.33
C SER A 95 25.99 40.79 2.84
N VAL A 96 25.63 41.07 4.10
CA VAL A 96 24.40 40.56 4.74
C VAL A 96 23.13 40.81 3.90
N MET A 97 23.11 41.87 3.07
CA MET A 97 21.96 42.15 2.21
C MET A 97 21.82 41.20 1.01
N GLU A 98 22.91 40.80 0.37
CA GLU A 98 22.86 39.86 -0.76
C GLU A 98 22.39 38.47 -0.30
N VAL A 99 22.68 38.11 0.96
CA VAL A 99 22.20 36.86 1.60
C VAL A 99 20.69 36.91 1.85
N ILE A 100 20.14 38.07 2.22
CA ILE A 100 18.70 38.25 2.49
C ILE A 100 17.90 38.17 1.18
N GLU A 101 18.37 38.79 0.08
CA GLU A 101 17.72 38.68 -1.24
C GLU A 101 17.75 37.24 -1.80
N LEU A 102 18.81 36.48 -1.51
CA LEU A 102 18.88 35.05 -1.88
C LEU A 102 17.86 34.21 -1.09
N LEU A 103 17.71 34.46 0.21
CA LEU A 103 16.72 33.77 1.05
C LEU A 103 15.28 34.07 0.60
N ASP A 104 14.99 35.31 0.20
CA ASP A 104 13.66 35.72 -0.28
C ASP A 104 13.29 35.01 -1.60
N ASN A 105 14.28 34.81 -2.49
CA ASN A 105 14.12 34.03 -3.72
C ASN A 105 13.92 32.52 -3.48
N ILE A 106 14.60 31.93 -2.50
CA ILE A 106 14.42 30.51 -2.16
C ILE A 106 13.04 30.28 -1.52
N LEU A 107 12.56 31.21 -0.70
CA LEU A 107 11.25 31.14 -0.05
C LEU A 107 10.07 31.42 -1.00
N THR A 108 10.30 32.09 -2.13
CA THR A 108 9.31 32.30 -3.21
C THR A 108 9.24 31.15 -4.22
N ILE A 109 10.12 30.15 -4.13
CA ILE A 109 9.86 28.85 -4.77
C ILE A 109 8.72 28.22 -3.97
N GLU A 110 7.49 28.52 -4.38
CA GLU A 110 6.31 27.80 -3.92
C GLU A 110 6.62 26.31 -4.01
N SER A 111 6.64 25.64 -2.86
CA SER A 111 6.86 24.21 -2.76
C SER A 111 5.90 23.52 -3.75
N PRO A 112 6.40 22.84 -4.80
CA PRO A 112 5.52 22.20 -5.78
C PRO A 112 4.82 20.94 -5.20
N LEU A 113 4.79 20.78 -3.88
CA LEU A 113 4.23 19.64 -3.17
C LEU A 113 3.09 20.05 -2.21
N ILE A 114 2.19 20.91 -2.67
CA ILE A 114 0.84 20.96 -2.12
C ILE A 114 -0.06 20.08 -2.98
N LEU A 115 -0.31 18.87 -2.47
CA LEU A 115 -1.46 18.00 -2.77
C LEU A 115 -1.50 17.33 -4.16
N SER A 116 -0.72 16.25 -4.32
CA SER A 116 -1.28 15.05 -4.97
C SER A 116 -1.74 14.08 -3.87
N GLN A 117 -2.88 14.41 -3.24
CA GLN A 117 -3.64 13.38 -2.52
C GLN A 117 -3.87 12.23 -3.50
N PRO A 118 -3.54 10.98 -3.14
CA PRO A 118 -3.96 9.87 -3.98
C PRO A 118 -5.48 9.73 -3.85
N GLN A 119 -6.21 10.09 -4.90
CA GLN A 119 -7.61 9.70 -5.09
C GLN A 119 -7.64 8.18 -5.37
N TYR A 120 -7.61 7.37 -4.33
CA TYR A 120 -7.99 5.97 -4.44
C TYR A 120 -9.50 5.86 -4.23
N LEU A 121 -10.25 5.66 -5.33
CA LEU A 121 -11.55 4.99 -5.35
C LEU A 121 -11.35 3.48 -5.21
#